data_AF-A0A7C1R5E3-F1
#
_entry.id   AF-A0A7C1R5E3-F1
#
_cell.length_a   1.000
_cell.length_b   1.000
_cell.length_c   1.000
_cell.angle_alpha   90.00
_cell.angle_beta   90.00
_cell.angle_gamma   90.00
#
_symmetry.space_group_name_H-M   'P 1'
#
loop_
_entity.id
_entity.type
_entity.pdbx_description
1 polymer ?
#
loop_
_entity_poly.entity_id
_entity_poly.type
_entity_poly.pdbx_seq_one_letter_code
_entity_poly.pdbx_strand_id
1 'polypeptide(L)' 'TRMTAAMPLTLREAGRRMNSLSQGGQPVDVAETIAWYCSPASSGVNGNVVRVCGQSLIGR' A
#
# COMPACT_ATOMS: atom_id res chain seq x y z
N THR A 1 0.69 -10.90 0.02
CA THR A 1 1.67 -11.63 -0.83
C THR A 1 2.01 -12.99 -0.22
N ARG A 2 2.82 -13.81 -0.89
CA ARG A 2 3.35 -15.07 -0.32
C ARG A 2 4.11 -14.84 0.99
N MET A 3 4.92 -13.78 1.06
CA MET A 3 5.64 -13.41 2.29
C MET A 3 4.69 -13.03 3.44
N THR A 4 3.63 -12.25 3.16
CA THR A 4 2.62 -11.89 4.18
C THR A 4 1.90 -13.12 4.74
N ALA A 5 1.71 -14.18 3.94
CA ALA A 5 1.07 -15.40 4.40
C ALA A 5 1.89 -16.12 5.48
N ALA A 6 3.22 -15.97 5.47
CA ALA A 6 4.15 -16.53 6.44
C ALA A 6 4.25 -15.73 7.75
N MET A 7 3.62 -14.56 7.85
CA MET A 7 3.63 -13.75 9.08
C MET A 7 2.75 -14.37 10.18
N PRO A 8 3.08 -14.16 11.47
CA PRO A 8 2.21 -14.54 12.59
C PRO A 8 0.79 -14.00 12.43
N LEU A 9 -0.22 -14.83 12.75
CA LEU A 9 -1.63 -14.54 12.49
C LEU A 9 -2.09 -13.20 13.07
N THR A 10 -1.73 -12.91 14.31
CA THR A 10 -2.16 -11.70 15.02
C THR A 10 -1.65 -10.43 14.34
N LEU A 11 -0.35 -10.37 14.02
CA LEU A 11 0.27 -9.25 13.30
C LEU A 11 -0.29 -9.11 11.89
N ARG A 12 -0.49 -10.23 11.19
CA ARG A 12 -1.06 -10.26 9.84
C ARG A 12 -2.48 -9.70 9.82
N GLU A 13 -3.32 -10.11 10.76
CA GLU A 13 -4.72 -9.70 10.80
C GLU A 13 -4.90 -8.25 11.28
N ALA A 14 -4.10 -7.83 12.26
CA ALA A 14 -4.05 -6.43 12.67
C ALA A 14 -3.66 -5.53 11.48
N GLY A 15 -2.59 -5.87 10.75
CA GLY A 15 -2.19 -5.12 9.55
C GLY A 15 -3.25 -5.11 8.45
N ARG A 16 -4.01 -6.20 8.29
CA ARG A 16 -5.10 -6.32 7.32
C ARG A 16 -6.28 -5.41 7.64
N ARG A 17 -6.59 -5.17 8.92
CA ARG A 17 -7.82 -4.47 9.35
C ARG A 17 -7.59 -3.05 9.85
N MET A 18 -6.39 -2.68 10.28
CA MET A 18 -6.07 -1.34 10.80
C MET A 18 -5.83 -0.31 9.68
N ASN A 19 -6.84 -0.13 8.84
CA ASN A 19 -6.93 0.85 7.78
C ASN A 19 -8.41 1.09 7.44
N SER A 20 -8.73 2.22 6.80
CA SER A 20 -10.12 2.60 6.53
C SER A 20 -10.85 1.65 5.58
N LEU A 21 -10.12 0.90 4.75
CA LEU A 21 -10.70 -0.07 3.82
C LEU A 21 -10.92 -1.46 4.46
N SER A 22 -10.49 -1.66 5.71
CA SER A 22 -10.63 -2.91 6.48
C SER A 22 -10.11 -4.17 5.76
N GLN A 23 -9.21 -4.00 4.79
CA GLN A 23 -8.65 -5.09 4.00
C GLN A 23 -7.15 -4.89 3.72
N GLY A 24 -6.47 -5.97 3.36
CA GLY A 24 -5.08 -5.93 2.94
C GLY A 24 -4.99 -5.62 1.45
N GLY A 25 -4.01 -4.81 1.07
CA GLY A 25 -3.76 -4.49 -0.34
C GLY A 25 -3.27 -5.69 -1.15
N GLN A 26 -3.42 -5.56 -2.46
CA GLN A 26 -2.91 -6.48 -3.47
C GLN A 26 -1.66 -5.90 -4.15
N PRO A 27 -0.81 -6.74 -4.77
CA PRO A 27 0.36 -6.25 -5.50
C PRO A 27 0.03 -5.26 -6.62
N VAL A 28 -1.16 -5.40 -7.24
CA VAL A 28 -1.61 -4.50 -8.32
C VAL A 28 -1.80 -3.07 -7.84
N ASP A 29 -2.31 -2.85 -6.63
CA ASP A 29 -2.53 -1.50 -6.07
C ASP A 29 -1.21 -0.70 -5.98
N VAL A 30 -0.14 -1.39 -5.59
CA VAL A 30 1.22 -0.82 -5.54
C VAL A 30 1.75 -0.57 -6.96
N ALA A 31 1.54 -1.53 -7.87
CA ALA A 31 1.98 -1.42 -9.25
C ALA A 31 1.31 -0.26 -9.99
N GLU A 32 0.01 -0.03 -9.78
CA GLU A 32 -0.73 1.09 -10.38
C GLU A 32 -0.20 2.44 -9.89
N THR A 33 0.11 2.56 -8.60
CA THR A 33 0.71 3.80 -8.06
C THR A 33 2.09 4.06 -8.65
N ILE A 34 2.91 3.00 -8.83
CA ILE A 34 4.22 3.13 -9.50
C ILE A 34 4.04 3.50 -10.96
N ALA A 35 3.11 2.86 -11.68
CA ALA A 35 2.82 3.15 -13.07
C ALA A 35 2.35 4.61 -13.26
N TRP A 36 1.57 5.14 -12.32
CA TRP A 36 1.19 6.55 -12.29
C TRP A 36 2.41 7.48 -12.18
N TYR A 37 3.38 7.19 -11.30
CA TYR A 37 4.64 7.95 -11.27
C TYR A 37 5.43 7.85 -12.58
N CYS A 38 5.44 6.69 -13.23
CA CYS A 38 6.14 6.46 -14.49
C CYS A 38 5.41 7.01 -15.73
N SER A 39 4.16 7.49 -15.58
CA SER A 39 3.39 8.01 -16.71
C SER A 39 4.08 9.23 -17.32
N PRO A 40 4.18 9.34 -18.66
CA PRO A 40 4.74 10.52 -19.33
C PRO A 40 4.01 11.84 -18.96
N ALA A 41 2.73 11.75 -18.59
CA ALA A 41 1.93 12.89 -18.16
C ALA A 41 2.24 13.34 -16.72
N SER A 42 2.99 12.55 -15.94
CA SER A 42 3.32 12.83 -14.53
C SER A 42 4.64 13.60 -14.37
N SER A 43 5.13 14.29 -15.39
CA SER A 43 6.42 15.02 -15.37
C SER A 43 6.52 16.09 -14.27
N GLY A 44 5.39 16.64 -13.81
CA GLY A 44 5.33 17.58 -12.69
C GLY A 44 5.26 16.93 -11.30
N VAL A 45 5.15 15.60 -11.22
CA VAL A 45 5.04 14.87 -9.95
C VAL A 45 6.42 14.38 -9.53
N ASN A 46 7.13 15.20 -8.75
CA ASN A 46 8.50 14.91 -8.31
C ASN A 46 8.67 15.07 -6.80
N GLY A 47 9.56 14.26 -6.18
CA GLY A 47 9.87 14.33 -4.75
C GLY A 47 8.77 13.87 -3.80
N ASN A 48 7.72 13.23 -4.32
CA ASN A 48 6.57 12.76 -3.53
C ASN A 48 6.83 11.38 -2.92
N VAL A 49 6.32 11.19 -1.70
CA VAL A 49 6.20 9.87 -1.06
C VAL A 49 4.73 9.59 -0.85
N VAL A 50 4.19 8.62 -1.57
CA VAL A 50 2.76 8.27 -1.52
C VAL A 50 2.61 6.89 -0.90
N ARG A 51 1.80 6.81 0.17
CA ARG A 51 1.51 5.55 0.86
C ARG A 51 0.39 4.80 0.15
N VAL A 52 0.67 3.59 -0.32
CA VAL A 52 -0.34 2.64 -0.82
C VAL A 52 -0.82 1.74 0.32
N CYS A 53 -1.62 2.30 1.22
CA CYS A 53 -1.91 1.65 2.51
C CYS A 53 -3.40 1.57 2.90
N GLY A 54 -4.32 1.96 2.00
CA GLY A 54 -5.75 2.01 2.32
C GLY A 54 -6.09 2.95 3.49
N GLN A 55 -5.27 3.99 3.71
CA GLN A 55 -5.31 4.87 4.89
C GLN A 55 -5.10 4.11 6.21
N SER A 56 -3.94 3.46 6.34
CA SER A 56 -3.59 2.74 7.57
C SER A 56 -3.40 3.69 8.76
N LEU A 57 -3.86 3.22 9.93
CA LEU A 57 -3.79 3.93 11.22
C LEU A 57 -2.36 4.13 11.74
N ILE A 58 -1.39 3.36 11.21
CA ILE A 58 0.02 3.48 11.58
C ILE A 58 0.64 4.61 10.77
N GLY A 59 1.30 5.56 11.42
CA GLY A 59 2.00 6.67 10.78
C GLY A 59 2.54 7.65 11.81
N ARG A 60 3.33 8.61 11.33
CA ARG A 60 3.63 9.87 12.03
C ARG A 60 2.76 10.96 11.45
#